data_AF-A0A059LFC0-F1
#
_entry.id   AF-A0A059LFC0-F1
#
_cell.length_a   1.000
_cell.length_b   1.000
_cell.length_c   1.000
_cell.angle_alpha   90.00
_cell.angle_beta   90.00
_cell.angle_gamma   90.00
#
_symmetry.space_group_name_H-M   'P 1'
#
loop_
_entity.id
_entity.type
_entity.pdbx_description
1 polymer ?
#
loop_
_entity_poly.entity_id
_entity_poly.type
_entity_poly.pdbx_seq_one_letter_code
_entity_poly.pdbx_strand_id
1 'polypeptide(L)'
;APISPTADVEILYDGAIIGKATASMVPVFRDNAGSLEQCTEVDPSNYPYTGQPIQAEFCGQAVYGIYVGYRLVGFAPLASISNMSAESDGVTYHVSDEPAPLPRPPPPATPATPATPLSPSSPLPPDSSVELRYEGKTVATATGDEVPVIATGPDGPVSIGTLDVEDYPYTGSAYQIERNSQVLVSIYVGDRLVGFVPRGDVSNFTAVDADGNTHQVTVPPLPPSPPLPPTSTVGIVYDGFVIASTEGDSVPVIVDGPDGPVAGVSVDVEAYPYTGFAYQIEQYGQILVSVYVGQRLVGFVPLSNQAKFTAFADGNTYQLTVPPVPPSPPLPPTAVVGIAFEGEILASTDGDNVPVLVNGPDGPKADGSLDAAEYPYTGYAYQVERDGQILVSAYVGTRLVGFVPTSNASQFGAFANGYTYNVVIPPVAPAPPLPPGAK
;
A
#
# COMPACT_ATOMS: atom_id res chain seq x y z
N ALA A 1 -5.42 24.91 5.96
CA ALA A 1 -4.12 24.53 6.55
C ALA A 1 -3.34 23.73 5.52
N PRO A 2 -2.00 23.68 5.53
CA PRO A 2 -1.28 22.73 4.69
C PRO A 2 -1.69 21.31 5.10
N ILE A 3 -2.01 20.47 4.12
CA ILE A 3 -2.31 19.06 4.35
C ILE A 3 -1.02 18.35 4.77
N SER A 4 -1.10 17.40 5.71
CA SER A 4 0.08 16.61 6.08
C SER A 4 0.62 15.90 4.82
N PRO A 5 1.95 15.81 4.62
CA PRO A 5 2.54 15.08 3.49
C PRO A 5 2.14 13.60 3.43
N THR A 6 1.73 13.02 4.56
CA THR A 6 1.42 11.59 4.69
C THR A 6 -0.05 11.30 4.97
N ALA A 7 -0.91 12.32 5.10
CA ALA A 7 -2.33 12.10 5.39
C ALA A 7 -3.03 11.38 4.23
N ASP A 8 -4.07 10.63 4.51
CA ASP A 8 -4.93 10.14 3.43
C ASP A 8 -5.79 11.28 2.89
N VAL A 9 -5.96 11.34 1.56
CA VAL A 9 -6.69 12.40 0.87
C VAL A 9 -7.66 11.78 -0.12
N GLU A 10 -8.95 11.98 0.09
CA GLU A 10 -9.97 11.61 -0.87
C GLU A 10 -10.04 12.67 -1.97
N ILE A 11 -10.11 12.25 -3.23
CA ILE A 11 -10.21 13.13 -4.38
C ILE A 11 -11.64 13.10 -4.88
N LEU A 12 -12.24 14.28 -4.98
CA LEU A 12 -13.62 14.46 -5.39
C LEU A 12 -13.69 15.15 -6.75
N TYR A 13 -14.66 14.75 -7.57
CA TYR A 13 -15.03 15.41 -8.82
C TYR A 13 -16.54 15.59 -8.86
N ASP A 14 -17.00 16.83 -9.04
CA ASP A 14 -18.43 17.19 -8.91
C ASP A 14 -19.09 16.72 -7.59
N GLY A 15 -18.28 16.67 -6.51
CA GLY A 15 -18.73 16.27 -5.17
C GLY A 15 -18.78 14.76 -4.92
N ALA A 16 -18.42 13.91 -5.89
CA ALA A 16 -18.29 12.46 -5.71
C ALA A 16 -16.82 12.06 -5.53
N ILE A 17 -16.54 11.14 -4.60
CA ILE A 17 -15.19 10.58 -4.42
C ILE A 17 -14.86 9.70 -5.64
N ILE A 18 -13.75 10.00 -6.31
CA ILE A 18 -13.28 9.30 -7.52
C ILE A 18 -11.94 8.61 -7.34
N GLY A 19 -11.21 8.88 -6.25
CA GLY A 19 -9.95 8.22 -5.93
C GLY A 19 -9.41 8.65 -4.57
N LYS A 20 -8.32 8.01 -4.12
CA LYS A 20 -7.69 8.30 -2.83
C LYS A 20 -6.17 8.36 -2.97
N ALA A 21 -5.57 9.43 -2.46
CA ALA A 21 -4.13 9.61 -2.39
C ALA A 21 -3.61 9.29 -0.98
N THR A 22 -2.56 8.50 -0.89
CA THR A 22 -1.90 8.11 0.36
C THR A 22 -0.47 8.64 0.39
N ALA A 23 0.34 8.18 1.36
CA ALA A 23 1.77 8.51 1.41
C ALA A 23 2.58 7.83 0.29
N SER A 24 2.13 6.68 -0.23
CA SER A 24 2.88 5.86 -1.18
C SER A 24 2.24 5.75 -2.56
N MET A 25 1.00 6.21 -2.73
CA MET A 25 0.28 6.12 -3.99
C MET A 25 -0.54 7.39 -4.22
N VAL A 26 -0.49 7.90 -5.46
CA VAL A 26 -1.38 8.97 -5.92
C VAL A 26 -2.13 8.51 -7.17
N PRO A 27 -3.45 8.76 -7.24
CA PRO A 27 -4.28 8.29 -8.35
C PRO A 27 -4.03 9.11 -9.61
N VAL A 28 -4.19 8.45 -10.75
CA VAL A 28 -4.13 9.06 -12.08
C VAL A 28 -5.49 8.89 -12.75
N PHE A 29 -6.07 10.01 -13.17
CA PHE A 29 -7.41 10.07 -13.74
C PHE A 29 -7.37 10.29 -15.25
N ARG A 30 -8.31 9.67 -15.97
CA ARG A 30 -8.59 9.94 -17.38
C ARG A 30 -9.97 10.47 -17.64
N ASP A 31 -10.08 11.32 -18.64
CA ASP A 31 -11.38 11.73 -19.17
C ASP A 31 -11.94 10.58 -20.02
N ASN A 32 -13.11 10.11 -19.63
CA ASN A 32 -13.88 9.09 -20.31
C ASN A 32 -15.28 9.65 -20.58
N ALA A 33 -15.46 10.22 -21.78
CA ALA A 33 -16.72 10.78 -22.25
C ALA A 33 -17.35 11.83 -21.30
N GLY A 34 -16.53 12.68 -20.67
CA GLY A 34 -16.99 13.74 -19.77
C GLY A 34 -17.09 13.31 -18.29
N SER A 35 -16.65 12.09 -17.97
CA SER A 35 -16.48 11.62 -16.59
C SER A 35 -15.00 11.35 -16.31
N LEU A 36 -14.55 11.60 -15.08
CA LEU A 36 -13.22 11.20 -14.65
C LEU A 36 -13.24 9.77 -14.10
N GLU A 37 -12.34 8.93 -14.61
CA GLU A 37 -12.14 7.56 -14.17
C GLU A 37 -10.68 7.39 -13.72
N GLN A 38 -10.45 6.78 -12.55
CA GLN A 38 -9.09 6.40 -12.14
C GLN A 38 -8.60 5.26 -13.03
N CYS A 39 -7.46 5.45 -13.69
CA CYS A 39 -6.93 4.50 -14.68
C CYS A 39 -5.62 3.83 -14.27
N THR A 40 -4.86 4.45 -13.36
CA THR A 40 -3.68 3.85 -12.71
C THR A 40 -3.38 4.61 -11.42
N GLU A 41 -2.45 4.09 -10.62
CA GLU A 41 -1.81 4.80 -9.53
C GLU A 41 -0.30 4.90 -9.79
N VAL A 42 0.34 5.90 -9.19
CA VAL A 42 1.80 6.06 -9.25
C VAL A 42 2.37 6.40 -7.89
N ASP A 43 3.63 6.01 -7.68
CA ASP A 43 4.36 6.39 -6.48
C ASP A 43 4.76 7.88 -6.55
N PRO A 44 4.31 8.73 -5.61
CA PRO A 44 4.62 10.17 -5.62
C PRO A 44 6.10 10.48 -5.46
N SER A 45 6.92 9.55 -4.95
CA SER A 45 8.37 9.73 -4.85
C SER A 45 9.07 9.83 -6.21
N ASN A 46 8.47 9.29 -7.27
CA ASN A 46 8.94 9.45 -8.66
C ASN A 46 8.67 10.86 -9.22
N TYR A 47 7.88 11.66 -8.52
CA TYR A 47 7.44 12.99 -8.94
C TYR A 47 7.78 14.03 -7.87
N PRO A 48 9.09 14.25 -7.60
CA PRO A 48 9.52 15.12 -6.52
C PRO A 48 9.06 16.57 -6.76
N TYR A 49 8.79 17.29 -5.67
CA TYR A 49 8.42 18.70 -5.75
C TYR A 49 9.54 19.52 -6.42
N THR A 50 9.23 20.13 -7.56
CA THR A 50 10.14 21.03 -8.29
C THR A 50 9.73 22.50 -8.18
N GLY A 51 8.54 22.78 -7.62
CA GLY A 51 7.91 24.10 -7.66
C GLY A 51 7.42 24.52 -9.03
N GLN A 52 7.32 23.59 -9.99
CA GLN A 52 6.72 23.77 -11.29
C GLN A 52 5.60 22.74 -11.49
N PRO A 53 4.56 23.03 -12.30
CA PRO A 53 3.57 22.04 -12.68
C PRO A 53 4.23 20.81 -13.28
N ILE A 54 3.81 19.63 -12.85
CA ILE A 54 4.26 18.37 -13.45
C ILE A 54 3.29 18.02 -14.57
N GLN A 55 3.81 17.84 -15.78
CA GLN A 55 3.07 17.30 -16.91
C GLN A 55 3.61 15.90 -17.22
N ALA A 56 2.71 14.93 -17.33
CA ALA A 56 3.04 13.55 -17.66
C ALA A 56 2.06 13.00 -18.70
N GLU A 57 2.45 11.90 -19.35
CA GLU A 57 1.54 11.14 -20.20
C GLU A 57 1.22 9.83 -19.49
N PHE A 58 -0.05 9.68 -19.12
CA PHE A 58 -0.55 8.47 -18.49
C PHE A 58 -1.85 8.06 -19.14
N CYS A 59 -2.11 6.75 -19.20
CA CYS A 59 -3.36 6.22 -19.75
C CYS A 59 -3.66 6.72 -21.19
N GLY A 60 -2.61 7.01 -21.97
CA GLY A 60 -2.72 7.48 -23.36
C GLY A 60 -3.16 8.95 -23.53
N GLN A 61 -3.07 9.77 -22.48
CA GLN A 61 -3.43 11.19 -22.50
C GLN A 61 -2.45 12.03 -21.68
N ALA A 62 -2.35 13.31 -22.02
CA ALA A 62 -1.60 14.28 -21.24
C ALA A 62 -2.38 14.63 -19.96
N VAL A 63 -1.72 14.49 -18.82
CA VAL A 63 -2.26 14.83 -17.51
C VAL A 63 -1.30 15.71 -16.73
N TYR A 64 -1.85 16.42 -15.75
CA TYR A 64 -1.16 17.40 -14.93
C TYR A 64 -1.23 16.95 -13.48
N GLY A 65 -0.11 17.09 -12.78
CA GLY A 65 -0.06 16.88 -11.34
C GLY A 65 -1.05 17.81 -10.66
N ILE A 66 -1.88 17.25 -9.79
CA ILE A 66 -2.83 18.01 -8.99
C ILE A 66 -2.35 18.10 -7.54
N TYR A 67 -2.47 19.28 -6.95
CA TYR A 67 -1.86 19.62 -5.67
C TYR A 67 -2.87 20.18 -4.67
N VAL A 68 -2.65 19.84 -3.40
CA VAL A 68 -3.22 20.55 -2.25
C VAL A 68 -2.08 21.27 -1.54
N GLY A 69 -1.99 22.59 -1.73
CA GLY A 69 -0.81 23.33 -1.32
C GLY A 69 0.42 22.86 -2.10
N TYR A 70 1.43 22.34 -1.42
CA TYR A 70 2.66 21.82 -2.04
C TYR A 70 2.64 20.30 -2.24
N ARG A 71 1.62 19.59 -1.73
CA ARG A 71 1.55 18.12 -1.78
C ARG A 71 0.91 17.68 -3.09
N LEU A 72 1.57 16.78 -3.82
CA LEU A 72 1.00 16.07 -4.96
C LEU A 72 -0.04 15.07 -4.47
N VAL A 73 -1.26 15.16 -4.99
CA VAL A 73 -2.39 14.30 -4.58
C VAL A 73 -3.01 13.53 -5.76
N GLY A 74 -2.43 13.61 -6.95
CA GLY A 74 -2.86 12.85 -8.12
C GLY A 74 -2.42 13.45 -9.45
N PHE A 75 -2.95 12.92 -10.54
CA PHE A 75 -2.81 13.45 -11.89
C PHE A 75 -4.15 13.48 -12.61
N ALA A 76 -4.49 14.57 -13.30
CA ALA A 76 -5.75 14.70 -14.03
C ALA A 76 -5.61 15.50 -15.34
N PRO A 77 -6.55 15.37 -16.30
CA PRO A 77 -6.62 16.25 -17.48
C PRO A 77 -6.86 17.70 -17.06
N LEU A 78 -6.15 18.65 -17.67
CA LEU A 78 -6.19 20.07 -17.28
C LEU A 78 -7.61 20.65 -17.25
N ALA A 79 -8.46 20.25 -18.21
CA ALA A 79 -9.83 20.75 -18.33
C ALA A 79 -10.74 20.34 -17.16
N SER A 80 -10.38 19.29 -16.42
CA SER A 80 -11.20 18.73 -15.35
C SER A 80 -10.83 19.26 -13.96
N ILE A 81 -9.62 19.83 -13.80
CA ILE A 81 -9.06 20.22 -12.49
C ILE A 81 -9.92 21.27 -11.78
N SER A 82 -10.57 22.18 -12.53
CA SER A 82 -11.43 23.22 -11.95
C SER A 82 -12.64 22.68 -11.17
N ASN A 83 -13.07 21.45 -11.48
CA ASN A 83 -14.20 20.78 -10.84
C ASN A 83 -13.76 19.77 -9.77
N MET A 84 -12.45 19.70 -9.49
CA MET A 84 -11.89 18.80 -8.50
C MET A 84 -11.72 19.49 -7.14
N SER A 85 -11.98 18.73 -6.09
CA SER A 85 -11.63 19.08 -4.72
C SER A 85 -10.99 17.88 -4.04
N ALA A 86 -10.37 18.10 -2.89
CA ALA A 86 -9.77 17.04 -2.09
C ALA A 86 -10.32 17.13 -0.67
N GLU A 87 -10.56 16.01 -0.01
CA GLU A 87 -11.01 15.96 1.38
C GLU A 87 -10.04 15.17 2.24
N SER A 88 -9.75 15.69 3.42
CA SER A 88 -8.92 15.01 4.41
C SER A 88 -9.36 15.46 5.80
N ASP A 89 -9.61 14.50 6.69
CA ASP A 89 -10.13 14.73 8.04
C ASP A 89 -11.39 15.63 8.09
N GLY A 90 -12.31 15.44 7.12
CA GLY A 90 -13.56 16.20 7.02
C GLY A 90 -13.38 17.66 6.58
N VAL A 91 -12.21 18.04 6.10
CA VAL A 91 -11.92 19.37 5.54
C VAL A 91 -11.76 19.26 4.02
N THR A 92 -12.57 20.03 3.28
CA THR A 92 -12.45 20.13 1.82
C THR A 92 -11.43 21.20 1.42
N TYR A 93 -10.51 20.83 0.54
CA TYR A 93 -9.45 21.63 -0.03
C TYR A 93 -9.69 21.85 -1.53
N HIS A 94 -9.31 23.03 -2.01
CA HIS A 94 -9.24 23.27 -3.45
C HIS A 94 -7.96 22.63 -4.02
N VAL A 95 -8.11 21.98 -5.17
CA VAL A 95 -7.04 21.35 -5.92
C VAL A 95 -6.55 22.30 -7.02
N SER A 96 -5.23 22.34 -7.25
CA SER A 96 -4.58 23.21 -8.25
C SER A 96 -3.60 22.40 -9.09
N ASP A 97 -3.41 22.77 -10.36
CA ASP A 97 -2.35 22.24 -11.24
C ASP A 97 -1.00 22.94 -11.00
N GLU A 98 -1.02 24.12 -10.37
CA GLU A 98 0.17 24.80 -9.89
C GLU A 98 0.43 24.47 -8.41
N PRO A 99 1.59 23.88 -8.06
CA PRO A 99 1.93 23.64 -6.67
C PRO A 99 2.15 24.97 -5.95
N ALA A 100 1.56 25.13 -4.77
CA ALA A 100 1.85 26.28 -3.93
C ALA A 100 3.35 26.29 -3.56
N PRO A 101 3.99 27.48 -3.46
CA PRO A 101 5.36 27.57 -3.00
C PRO A 101 5.52 26.82 -1.69
N LEU A 102 6.61 26.06 -1.54
CA LEU A 102 6.99 25.51 -0.24
C LEU A 102 6.87 26.62 0.81
N PRO A 103 6.29 26.32 1.99
CA PRO A 103 6.28 27.28 3.08
C PRO A 103 7.70 27.82 3.22
N ARG A 104 7.88 29.13 3.01
CA ARG A 104 9.21 29.72 3.14
C ARG A 104 9.73 29.32 4.51
N PRO A 105 10.98 28.85 4.62
CA PRO A 105 11.62 28.76 5.92
C PRO A 105 11.39 30.12 6.60
N PRO A 106 10.92 30.15 7.84
CA PRO A 106 10.65 31.42 8.52
C PRO A 106 11.91 32.30 8.38
N PRO A 107 11.76 33.58 8.01
CA PRO A 107 12.91 34.47 7.90
C PRO A 107 13.71 34.43 9.21
N PRO A 108 15.06 34.54 9.17
CA PRO A 108 15.83 34.74 10.38
C PRO A 108 15.22 35.92 11.14
N ALA A 109 14.70 35.68 12.34
CA ALA A 109 13.88 36.66 13.04
C ALA A 109 14.66 37.95 13.28
N THR A 110 14.17 39.07 12.71
CA THR A 110 14.52 40.41 13.18
C THR A 110 13.63 40.68 14.41
N PRO A 111 14.16 41.20 15.54
CA PRO A 111 13.48 41.17 16.83
C PRO A 111 12.26 42.10 16.85
N ALA A 112 11.09 41.54 16.55
CA ALA A 112 9.80 42.07 16.94
C ALA A 112 9.38 41.38 18.23
N THR A 113 8.80 42.17 19.13
CA THR A 113 8.39 41.79 20.48
C THR A 113 7.59 40.47 20.48
N PRO A 114 7.87 39.53 21.40
CA PRO A 114 7.52 38.13 21.22
C PRO A 114 6.02 37.91 21.42
N ALA A 115 5.35 37.33 20.41
CA ALA A 115 4.50 36.20 20.74
C ALA A 115 5.46 35.14 21.29
N THR A 116 5.23 34.68 22.52
CA THR A 116 6.10 33.73 23.21
C THR A 116 6.43 32.60 22.22
N PRO A 117 7.69 32.46 21.79
CA PRO A 117 8.13 31.21 21.19
C PRO A 117 7.74 30.14 22.21
N LEU A 118 7.24 28.99 21.76
CA LEU A 118 7.48 27.79 22.55
C LEU A 118 9.00 27.75 22.66
N SER A 119 9.52 28.16 23.82
CA SER A 119 10.93 28.05 24.15
C SER A 119 11.34 26.64 23.73
N PRO A 120 12.56 26.43 23.20
CA PRO A 120 13.11 25.08 23.15
C PRO A 120 12.82 24.50 24.54
N SER A 121 11.97 23.47 24.57
CA SER A 121 11.51 22.85 25.81
C SER A 121 12.77 22.66 26.63
N SER A 122 12.83 23.32 27.80
CA SER A 122 14.01 23.18 28.65
C SER A 122 14.29 21.69 28.78
N PRO A 123 15.53 21.24 28.55
CA PRO A 123 15.83 19.82 28.63
C PRO A 123 15.30 19.32 29.97
N LEU A 124 14.45 18.30 29.91
CA LEU A 124 13.87 17.72 31.11
C LEU A 124 15.00 17.30 32.04
N PRO A 125 14.92 17.59 33.35
CA PRO A 125 15.85 17.03 34.30
C PRO A 125 15.91 15.50 34.11
N PRO A 126 17.10 14.88 34.14
CA PRO A 126 17.25 13.45 33.86
C PRO A 126 16.41 12.60 34.82
N ASP A 127 16.28 13.03 36.09
CA ASP A 127 15.61 12.24 37.14
C ASP A 127 14.13 12.61 37.35
N SER A 128 13.57 13.60 36.61
CA SER A 128 12.20 14.05 36.87
C SER A 128 11.17 13.04 36.37
N SER A 129 10.06 12.82 37.08
CA SER A 129 8.95 12.02 36.52
C SER A 129 8.29 12.75 35.36
N VAL A 130 7.94 12.03 34.29
CA VAL A 130 7.27 12.55 33.11
C VAL A 130 6.00 11.73 32.86
N GLU A 131 4.84 12.38 32.88
CA GLU A 131 3.59 11.74 32.47
C GLU A 131 3.50 11.70 30.95
N LEU A 132 3.32 10.50 30.39
CA LEU A 132 3.02 10.34 28.97
C LEU A 132 1.51 10.32 28.79
N ARG A 133 1.00 11.24 27.96
CA ARG A 133 -0.42 11.42 27.68
C ARG A 133 -0.76 11.12 26.23
N TYR A 134 -1.85 10.40 26.01
CA TYR A 134 -2.47 10.20 24.71
C TYR A 134 -3.80 10.96 24.67
N GLU A 135 -3.97 11.85 23.71
CA GLU A 135 -5.19 12.68 23.59
C GLU A 135 -5.59 13.39 24.91
N GLY A 136 -4.58 13.83 25.67
CA GLY A 136 -4.76 14.53 26.95
C GLY A 136 -5.00 13.63 28.18
N LYS A 137 -5.15 12.32 28.01
CA LYS A 137 -5.26 11.36 29.12
C LYS A 137 -3.90 10.74 29.44
N THR A 138 -3.51 10.73 30.71
CA THR A 138 -2.29 10.04 31.16
C THR A 138 -2.41 8.53 30.94
N VAL A 139 -1.47 7.98 30.17
CA VAL A 139 -1.39 6.55 29.86
C VAL A 139 -0.31 5.87 30.71
N ALA A 140 0.80 6.56 30.97
CA ALA A 140 1.89 6.05 31.80
C ALA A 140 2.77 7.17 32.36
N THR A 141 3.76 6.80 33.17
CA THR A 141 4.77 7.70 33.72
C THR A 141 6.16 7.13 33.47
N ALA A 142 7.07 7.94 32.93
CA ALA A 142 8.50 7.65 32.83
C ALA A 142 9.24 8.24 34.04
N THR A 143 10.24 7.52 34.54
CA THR A 143 11.16 7.96 35.60
C THR A 143 12.55 8.21 35.02
N GLY A 144 13.56 8.44 35.87
CA GLY A 144 14.95 8.58 35.40
C GLY A 144 15.52 7.27 34.86
N ASP A 145 15.13 6.15 35.47
CA ASP A 145 15.72 4.84 35.20
C ASP A 145 14.80 3.94 34.36
N GLU A 146 13.50 4.21 34.35
CA GLU A 146 12.52 3.38 33.65
C GLU A 146 11.61 4.19 32.72
N VAL A 147 11.40 3.67 31.51
CA VAL A 147 10.46 4.25 30.54
C VAL A 147 9.34 3.28 30.21
N PRO A 148 8.10 3.78 30.06
CA PRO A 148 6.96 2.93 29.78
C PRO A 148 7.00 2.41 28.35
N VAL A 149 6.56 1.17 28.19
CA VAL A 149 6.24 0.55 26.90
C VAL A 149 4.74 0.63 26.72
N ILE A 150 4.30 1.33 25.69
CA ILE A 150 2.90 1.51 25.35
C ILE A 150 2.59 0.72 24.09
N ALA A 151 1.51 -0.06 24.13
CA ALA A 151 1.00 -0.78 22.98
C ALA A 151 -0.46 -0.38 22.71
N THR A 152 -0.92 -0.59 21.48
CA THR A 152 -2.33 -0.43 21.12
C THR A 152 -3.17 -1.47 21.86
N GLY A 153 -4.21 -1.01 22.56
CA GLY A 153 -5.22 -1.83 23.23
C GLY A 153 -6.62 -1.56 22.69
N PRO A 154 -7.63 -2.37 23.10
CA PRO A 154 -9.00 -2.26 22.59
C PRO A 154 -9.68 -0.92 22.92
N ASP A 155 -9.29 -0.28 24.04
CA ASP A 155 -9.82 1.02 24.48
C ASP A 155 -8.81 2.16 24.26
N GLY A 156 -7.85 1.96 23.35
CA GLY A 156 -6.73 2.89 23.09
C GLY A 156 -5.40 2.42 23.69
N PRO A 157 -4.36 3.26 23.64
CA PRO A 157 -3.02 2.88 24.09
C PRO A 157 -2.96 2.55 25.57
N VAL A 158 -2.22 1.49 25.90
CA VAL A 158 -2.07 0.98 27.28
C VAL A 158 -0.61 0.67 27.57
N SER A 159 -0.17 0.98 28.79
CA SER A 159 1.16 0.57 29.25
C SER A 159 1.19 -0.93 29.51
N ILE A 160 2.13 -1.62 28.86
CA ILE A 160 2.31 -3.08 28.95
C ILE A 160 3.58 -3.46 29.74
N GLY A 161 4.29 -2.49 30.30
CA GLY A 161 5.50 -2.67 31.08
C GLY A 161 6.42 -1.45 31.04
N THR A 162 7.61 -1.62 31.60
CA THR A 162 8.70 -0.64 31.57
C THR A 162 9.98 -1.27 31.03
N LEU A 163 10.91 -0.42 30.57
CA LEU A 163 12.27 -0.79 30.18
C LEU A 163 13.28 0.10 30.91
N ASP A 164 14.45 -0.47 31.19
CA ASP A 164 15.56 0.27 31.76
C ASP A 164 16.14 1.23 30.71
N VAL A 165 16.33 2.50 31.09
CA VAL A 165 16.88 3.53 30.22
C VAL A 165 18.35 3.26 29.88
N GLU A 166 19.11 2.59 30.75
CA GLU A 166 20.52 2.26 30.51
C GLU A 166 20.70 1.35 29.29
N ASP A 167 19.71 0.52 28.96
CA ASP A 167 19.71 -0.36 27.79
C ASP A 167 19.49 0.41 26.47
N TYR A 168 19.01 1.66 26.54
CA TYR A 168 18.61 2.48 25.38
C TYR A 168 19.18 3.91 25.45
N PRO A 169 20.52 4.06 25.50
CA PRO A 169 21.15 5.37 25.64
C PRO A 169 20.84 6.27 24.45
N TYR A 170 20.71 7.57 24.66
CA TYR A 170 20.46 8.48 23.54
C TYR A 170 21.65 8.54 22.58
N THR A 171 21.41 8.18 21.32
CA THR A 171 22.42 8.18 20.24
C THR A 171 22.11 9.18 19.12
N GLY A 172 21.04 9.97 19.26
CA GLY A 172 20.48 10.79 18.17
C GLY A 172 19.69 9.98 17.14
N SER A 173 19.50 8.67 17.36
CA SER A 173 18.67 7.80 16.55
C SER A 173 17.61 7.11 17.42
N ALA A 174 16.48 6.75 16.83
CA ALA A 174 15.43 6.03 17.52
C ALA A 174 15.74 4.52 17.57
N TYR A 175 15.35 3.89 18.67
CA TYR A 175 15.32 2.45 18.86
C TYR A 175 13.97 1.87 18.45
N GLN A 176 13.97 0.60 18.05
CA GLN A 176 12.75 -0.18 17.84
C GLN A 176 12.79 -1.45 18.67
N ILE A 177 11.62 -1.86 19.13
CA ILE A 177 11.42 -3.11 19.88
C ILE A 177 10.16 -3.80 19.40
N GLU A 178 10.09 -5.12 19.57
CA GLU A 178 8.85 -5.87 19.45
C GLU A 178 8.34 -6.26 20.84
N ARG A 179 7.08 -5.91 21.12
CA ARG A 179 6.35 -6.34 22.33
C ARG A 179 4.90 -6.60 21.98
N ASN A 180 4.34 -7.72 22.43
CA ASN A 180 2.98 -8.14 22.10
C ASN A 180 2.67 -8.08 20.59
N SER A 181 3.61 -8.56 19.77
CA SER A 181 3.54 -8.53 18.30
C SER A 181 3.40 -7.13 17.69
N GLN A 182 3.74 -6.07 18.42
CA GLN A 182 3.79 -4.69 17.90
C GLN A 182 5.22 -4.21 17.82
N VAL A 183 5.56 -3.55 16.71
CA VAL A 183 6.81 -2.81 16.54
C VAL A 183 6.64 -1.41 17.11
N LEU A 184 7.31 -1.14 18.21
CA LEU A 184 7.26 0.13 18.93
C LEU A 184 8.54 0.92 18.67
N VAL A 185 8.44 2.24 18.73
CA VAL A 185 9.57 3.16 18.52
C VAL A 185 9.81 3.97 19.79
N SER A 186 11.07 4.21 20.10
CA SER A 186 11.45 5.12 21.18
C SER A 186 11.03 6.56 20.86
N ILE A 187 10.41 7.23 21.83
CA ILE A 187 10.05 8.66 21.77
C ILE A 187 10.82 9.47 22.81
N TYR A 188 11.11 10.73 22.46
CA TYR A 188 11.99 11.60 23.24
C TYR A 188 11.36 12.97 23.50
N VAL A 189 11.82 13.62 24.58
CA VAL A 189 11.68 15.06 24.79
C VAL A 189 13.09 15.64 24.91
N GLY A 190 13.50 16.40 23.89
CA GLY A 190 14.91 16.73 23.71
C GLY A 190 15.72 15.44 23.51
N ASP A 191 16.69 15.20 24.40
CA ASP A 191 17.56 14.01 24.36
C ASP A 191 17.11 12.92 25.35
N ARG A 192 16.04 13.17 26.12
CA ARG A 192 15.57 12.24 27.15
C ARG A 192 14.55 11.26 26.57
N LEU A 193 14.81 9.97 26.73
CA LEU A 193 13.87 8.90 26.41
C LEU A 193 12.67 8.96 27.36
N VAL A 194 11.45 8.97 26.82
CA VAL A 194 10.21 9.08 27.61
C VAL A 194 9.23 7.93 27.38
N GLY A 195 9.53 6.99 26.48
CA GLY A 195 8.72 5.80 26.26
C GLY A 195 9.01 5.09 24.94
N PHE A 196 8.35 3.95 24.76
CA PHE A 196 8.20 3.27 23.48
C PHE A 196 6.72 3.23 23.11
N VAL A 197 6.37 3.65 21.89
CA VAL A 197 4.97 3.73 21.43
C VAL A 197 4.82 3.22 19.99
N PRO A 198 3.60 2.85 19.53
CA PRO A 198 3.38 2.51 18.13
C PRO A 198 3.71 3.69 17.23
N ARG A 199 4.43 3.45 16.14
CA ARG A 199 4.93 4.52 15.26
C ARG A 199 3.81 5.41 14.71
N GLY A 200 2.66 4.81 14.36
CA GLY A 200 1.50 5.52 13.82
C GLY A 200 0.85 6.47 14.82
N ASP A 201 1.02 6.24 16.12
CA ASP A 201 0.35 6.99 17.18
C ASP A 201 1.19 8.15 17.76
N VAL A 202 2.46 8.27 17.36
CA VAL A 202 3.42 9.22 17.96
C VAL A 202 2.87 10.65 18.02
N SER A 203 2.18 11.13 16.97
CA SER A 203 1.64 12.49 16.91
C SER A 203 0.54 12.78 17.94
N ASN A 204 -0.06 11.73 18.50
CA ASN A 204 -1.15 11.83 19.48
C ASN A 204 -0.63 11.80 20.92
N PHE A 205 0.68 11.56 21.10
CA PHE A 205 1.34 11.57 22.39
C PHE A 205 1.90 12.95 22.75
N THR A 206 1.82 13.29 24.03
CA THR A 206 2.50 14.43 24.65
C THR A 206 3.11 14.00 25.98
N ALA A 207 4.13 14.72 26.44
CA ALA A 207 4.78 14.49 27.71
C ALA A 207 4.52 15.65 28.66
N VAL A 208 4.20 15.40 29.92
CA VAL A 208 3.96 16.44 30.94
C VAL A 208 4.92 16.25 32.10
N ASP A 209 5.71 17.27 32.40
CA ASP A 209 6.67 17.22 33.52
C ASP A 209 6.00 17.44 34.89
N ALA A 210 6.78 17.29 35.97
CA ALA A 210 6.30 17.46 37.33
C ALA A 210 5.77 18.87 37.64
N ASP A 211 6.16 19.89 36.87
CA ASP A 211 5.68 21.27 37.00
C ASP A 211 4.39 21.52 36.18
N GLY A 212 3.92 20.51 35.44
CA GLY A 212 2.72 20.58 34.61
C GLY A 212 2.96 21.17 33.22
N ASN A 213 4.21 21.39 32.81
CA ASN A 213 4.50 21.87 31.46
C ASN A 213 4.32 20.73 30.46
N THR A 214 3.65 21.03 29.36
CA THR A 214 3.45 20.07 28.26
C THR A 214 4.55 20.21 27.21
N HIS A 215 5.13 19.09 26.83
CA HIS A 215 6.21 18.94 25.87
C HIS A 215 5.74 18.06 24.71
N GLN A 216 6.16 18.41 23.51
CA GLN A 216 5.96 17.58 22.32
C GLN A 216 6.96 16.43 22.34
N VAL A 217 6.49 15.23 22.04
CA VAL A 217 7.38 14.07 21.87
C VAL A 217 7.90 14.04 20.44
N THR A 218 9.13 13.57 20.26
CA THR A 218 9.76 13.43 18.95
C THR A 218 10.28 12.01 18.76
N VAL A 219 10.40 11.61 17.50
CA VAL A 219 11.05 10.36 17.10
C VAL A 219 12.26 10.75 16.25
N PRO A 220 13.49 10.56 16.76
CA PRO A 220 14.68 10.73 15.95
C PRO A 220 14.67 9.80 14.73
N PRO A 221 15.49 10.06 13.70
CA PRO A 221 15.63 9.14 12.57
C PRO A 221 15.98 7.72 13.05
N LEU A 222 15.48 6.71 12.35
CA LEU A 222 15.95 5.34 12.57
C LEU A 222 17.39 5.21 12.06
N PRO A 223 18.25 4.46 12.76
CA PRO A 223 19.56 4.14 12.23
C PRO A 223 19.40 3.30 10.93
N PRO A 224 20.37 3.34 10.01
CA PRO A 224 20.38 2.44 8.87
C PRO A 224 20.32 0.97 9.33
N SER A 225 19.41 0.18 8.78
CA SER A 225 19.26 -1.22 9.16
C SER A 225 20.55 -2.00 8.82
N PRO A 226 21.16 -2.72 9.80
CA PRO A 226 22.34 -3.54 9.53
C PRO A 226 21.97 -4.72 8.63
N PRO A 227 22.92 -5.37 7.92
CA PRO A 227 22.62 -6.58 7.17
C PRO A 227 21.92 -7.63 8.03
N LEU A 228 20.84 -8.22 7.51
CA LEU A 228 20.07 -9.22 8.23
C LEU A 228 20.92 -10.48 8.50
N PRO A 229 21.09 -10.91 9.76
CA PRO A 229 21.82 -12.13 10.04
C PRO A 229 21.11 -13.36 9.45
N PRO A 230 21.85 -14.38 9.00
CA PRO A 230 21.29 -15.51 8.27
C PRO A 230 20.38 -16.39 9.13
N THR A 231 20.56 -16.39 10.45
CA THR A 231 19.81 -17.22 11.41
C THR A 231 18.75 -16.46 12.18
N SER A 232 18.57 -15.16 11.93
CA SER A 232 17.58 -14.37 12.68
C SER A 232 16.17 -14.83 12.37
N THR A 233 15.32 -14.90 13.38
CA THR A 233 13.87 -14.98 13.17
C THR A 233 13.40 -13.65 12.59
N VAL A 234 12.73 -13.69 11.44
CA VAL A 234 12.21 -12.50 10.77
C VAL A 234 10.69 -12.50 10.91
N GLY A 235 10.15 -11.45 11.52
CA GLY A 235 8.73 -11.16 11.53
C GLY A 235 8.33 -10.39 10.27
N ILE A 236 7.25 -10.80 9.60
CA ILE A 236 6.55 -10.00 8.59
C ILE A 236 5.62 -9.05 9.32
N VAL A 237 5.78 -7.76 9.03
CA VAL A 237 5.07 -6.66 9.69
C VAL A 237 4.05 -6.05 8.73
N TYR A 238 2.82 -5.90 9.21
CA TYR A 238 1.75 -5.18 8.55
C TYR A 238 1.15 -4.17 9.54
N ASP A 239 1.04 -2.90 9.14
CA ASP A 239 0.50 -1.82 9.96
C ASP A 239 1.13 -1.71 11.38
N GLY A 240 2.43 -2.01 11.48
CA GLY A 240 3.16 -1.99 12.75
C GLY A 240 3.02 -3.26 13.61
N PHE A 241 2.25 -4.26 13.16
CA PHE A 241 2.12 -5.55 13.84
C PHE A 241 2.90 -6.66 13.13
N VAL A 242 3.64 -7.46 13.88
CA VAL A 242 4.22 -8.72 13.41
C VAL A 242 3.09 -9.75 13.30
N ILE A 243 2.70 -10.08 12.07
CA ILE A 243 1.56 -10.98 11.79
C ILE A 243 1.98 -12.43 11.57
N ALA A 244 3.25 -12.67 11.23
CA ALA A 244 3.84 -14.00 11.14
C ALA A 244 5.37 -13.90 11.22
N SER A 245 6.05 -14.99 11.55
CA SER A 245 7.51 -15.03 11.60
C SER A 245 8.08 -16.28 10.93
N THR A 246 9.31 -16.19 10.45
CA THR A 246 10.06 -17.36 9.95
C THR A 246 10.40 -18.30 11.11
N GLU A 247 10.36 -19.61 10.88
CA GLU A 247 10.73 -20.63 11.85
C GLU A 247 11.72 -21.61 11.22
N GLY A 248 13.00 -21.55 11.61
CA GLY A 248 14.05 -22.36 11.00
C GLY A 248 14.14 -22.13 9.49
N ASP A 249 13.96 -23.20 8.71
CA ASP A 249 13.98 -23.19 7.24
C ASP A 249 12.58 -23.01 6.62
N SER A 250 11.58 -22.61 7.42
CA SER A 250 10.23 -22.32 6.95
C SER A 250 9.93 -20.82 6.95
N VAL A 251 9.31 -20.34 5.89
CA VAL A 251 8.83 -18.95 5.76
C VAL A 251 7.30 -18.90 5.74
N PRO A 252 6.70 -17.87 6.35
CA PRO A 252 5.25 -17.74 6.38
C PRO A 252 4.68 -17.34 5.02
N VAL A 253 3.48 -17.83 4.75
CA VAL A 253 2.63 -17.37 3.66
C VAL A 253 1.52 -16.51 4.26
N ILE A 254 1.44 -15.26 3.85
CA ILE A 254 0.43 -14.30 4.27
C ILE A 254 -0.66 -14.22 3.21
N VAL A 255 -1.92 -14.25 3.65
CA VAL A 255 -3.11 -14.14 2.79
C VAL A 255 -4.00 -13.03 3.30
N ASP A 256 -4.71 -12.35 2.40
CA ASP A 256 -5.72 -11.37 2.79
C ASP A 256 -6.91 -12.08 3.45
N GLY A 257 -7.27 -11.62 4.65
CA GLY A 257 -8.44 -12.06 5.40
C GLY A 257 -9.48 -10.93 5.54
N PRO A 258 -10.67 -11.23 6.10
CA PRO A 258 -11.75 -10.24 6.22
C PRO A 258 -11.39 -9.04 7.10
N ASP A 259 -10.50 -9.24 8.09
CA ASP A 259 -10.04 -8.20 9.02
C ASP A 259 -8.59 -7.74 8.72
N GLY A 260 -8.11 -8.02 7.51
CA GLY A 260 -6.73 -7.73 7.08
C GLY A 260 -5.87 -8.97 6.88
N PRO A 261 -4.57 -8.79 6.58
CA PRO A 261 -3.68 -9.90 6.27
C PRO A 261 -3.43 -10.81 7.48
N VAL A 262 -3.47 -12.11 7.25
CA VAL A 262 -3.28 -13.14 8.27
C VAL A 262 -2.26 -14.18 7.82
N ALA A 263 -1.59 -14.81 8.79
CA ALA A 263 -0.72 -15.95 8.55
C ALA A 263 -1.56 -17.14 8.06
N GLY A 264 -1.20 -17.67 6.90
CA GLY A 264 -1.72 -18.92 6.35
C GLY A 264 -0.82 -20.10 6.72
N VAL A 265 -0.36 -20.81 5.69
CA VAL A 265 0.59 -21.93 5.86
C VAL A 265 2.03 -21.41 5.86
N SER A 266 2.99 -22.27 6.23
CA SER A 266 4.40 -22.01 5.98
C SER A 266 4.92 -22.89 4.85
N VAL A 267 5.95 -22.42 4.14
CA VAL A 267 6.61 -23.17 3.08
C VAL A 267 8.09 -23.31 3.36
N ASP A 268 8.67 -24.41 2.89
CA ASP A 268 10.10 -24.69 3.01
C ASP A 268 10.92 -23.80 2.06
N VAL A 269 11.94 -23.13 2.58
CA VAL A 269 12.83 -22.26 1.81
C VAL A 269 13.62 -23.04 0.75
N GLU A 270 13.92 -24.33 0.96
CA GLU A 270 14.63 -25.16 -0.02
C GLU A 270 13.84 -25.32 -1.33
N ALA A 271 12.50 -25.24 -1.28
CA ALA A 271 11.65 -25.28 -2.46
C ALA A 271 11.70 -24.00 -3.29
N TYR A 272 12.22 -22.89 -2.72
CA TYR A 272 12.21 -21.55 -3.30
C TYR A 272 13.57 -20.86 -3.18
N PRO A 273 14.64 -21.42 -3.77
CA PRO A 273 15.98 -20.85 -3.68
C PRO A 273 16.05 -19.46 -4.31
N TYR A 274 16.91 -18.59 -3.80
CA TYR A 274 17.07 -17.26 -4.42
C TYR A 274 17.65 -17.36 -5.83
N THR A 275 16.86 -16.96 -6.83
CA THR A 275 17.25 -16.98 -8.26
C THR A 275 17.45 -15.58 -8.85
N GLY A 276 17.22 -14.53 -8.07
CA GLY A 276 17.13 -13.14 -8.57
C GLY A 276 15.76 -12.78 -9.16
N PHE A 277 14.81 -13.71 -9.15
CA PHE A 277 13.43 -13.50 -9.56
C PHE A 277 12.47 -13.84 -8.41
N ALA A 278 11.29 -13.22 -8.43
CA ALA A 278 10.24 -13.56 -7.49
C ALA A 278 9.53 -14.85 -7.90
N TYR A 279 9.16 -15.65 -6.90
CA TYR A 279 8.24 -16.76 -7.06
C TYR A 279 6.81 -16.26 -6.87
N GLN A 280 5.89 -16.86 -7.60
CA GLN A 280 4.47 -16.68 -7.36
C GLN A 280 3.83 -18.01 -7.02
N ILE A 281 2.90 -18.01 -6.07
CA ILE A 281 2.12 -19.17 -5.67
C ILE A 281 0.65 -18.78 -5.56
N GLU A 282 -0.23 -19.77 -5.68
CA GLU A 282 -1.66 -19.60 -5.39
C GLU A 282 -1.97 -20.24 -4.04
N GLN A 283 -2.60 -19.49 -3.15
CA GLN A 283 -3.14 -19.99 -1.89
C GLN A 283 -4.47 -19.31 -1.60
N TYR A 284 -5.48 -20.11 -1.23
CA TYR A 284 -6.83 -19.61 -0.91
C TYR A 284 -7.44 -18.69 -1.97
N GLY A 285 -7.16 -18.95 -3.26
CA GLY A 285 -7.64 -18.13 -4.37
C GLY A 285 -6.93 -16.79 -4.51
N GLN A 286 -5.75 -16.59 -3.90
CA GLN A 286 -4.94 -15.39 -4.02
C GLN A 286 -3.59 -15.72 -4.63
N ILE A 287 -3.10 -14.83 -5.50
CA ILE A 287 -1.74 -14.85 -6.03
C ILE A 287 -0.83 -14.14 -5.03
N LEU A 288 0.09 -14.91 -4.47
CA LEU A 288 1.07 -14.43 -3.52
C LEU A 288 2.44 -14.39 -4.18
N VAL A 289 3.28 -13.46 -3.73
CA VAL A 289 4.61 -13.23 -4.28
C VAL A 289 5.67 -13.32 -3.20
N SER A 290 6.81 -13.91 -3.54
CA SER A 290 7.91 -14.03 -2.59
C SER A 290 8.56 -12.68 -2.29
N VAL A 291 8.80 -12.43 -1.00
CA VAL A 291 9.42 -11.21 -0.48
C VAL A 291 10.74 -11.53 0.20
N TYR A 292 11.70 -10.62 0.05
CA TYR A 292 13.08 -10.81 0.48
C TYR A 292 13.59 -9.67 1.35
N VAL A 293 14.56 -9.99 2.21
CA VAL A 293 15.47 -9.02 2.79
C VAL A 293 16.87 -9.32 2.26
N GLY A 294 17.37 -8.44 1.38
CA GLY A 294 18.57 -8.74 0.60
C GLY A 294 18.32 -9.91 -0.36
N GLN A 295 18.94 -11.07 -0.08
CA GLN A 295 18.76 -12.31 -0.86
C GLN A 295 18.02 -13.40 -0.07
N ARG A 296 17.70 -13.15 1.20
CA ARG A 296 17.03 -14.13 2.05
C ARG A 296 15.53 -14.06 1.84
N LEU A 297 14.91 -15.18 1.48
CA LEU A 297 13.45 -15.31 1.43
C LEU A 297 12.91 -15.18 2.85
N VAL A 298 11.93 -14.31 3.06
CA VAL A 298 11.33 -14.07 4.39
C VAL A 298 9.83 -14.33 4.44
N GLY A 299 9.18 -14.50 3.30
CA GLY A 299 7.77 -14.85 3.24
C GLY A 299 7.19 -14.81 1.83
N PHE A 300 5.89 -15.11 1.75
CA PHE A 300 5.03 -14.80 0.62
C PHE A 300 3.92 -13.87 1.10
N VAL A 301 3.61 -12.83 0.34
CA VAL A 301 2.55 -11.87 0.66
C VAL A 301 1.61 -11.66 -0.53
N PRO A 302 0.39 -11.13 -0.33
CA PRO A 302 -0.52 -10.86 -1.44
C PRO A 302 0.09 -9.87 -2.44
N LEU A 303 0.03 -10.22 -3.72
CA LEU A 303 0.64 -9.44 -4.80
C LEU A 303 0.13 -7.98 -4.84
N SER A 304 -1.17 -7.79 -4.58
CA SER A 304 -1.84 -6.49 -4.53
C SER A 304 -1.38 -5.61 -3.36
N ASN A 305 -0.93 -6.21 -2.26
CA ASN A 305 -0.64 -5.51 -1.00
C ASN A 305 0.84 -5.52 -0.62
N GLN A 306 1.73 -6.08 -1.45
CA GLN A 306 3.15 -6.30 -1.13
C GLN A 306 3.88 -5.04 -0.58
N ALA A 307 3.54 -3.84 -1.06
CA ALA A 307 4.18 -2.59 -0.66
C ALA A 307 3.82 -2.12 0.76
N LYS A 308 2.78 -2.70 1.37
CA LYS A 308 2.32 -2.36 2.73
C LYS A 308 3.06 -3.14 3.81
N PHE A 309 3.83 -4.16 3.43
CA PHE A 309 4.54 -5.01 4.36
C PHE A 309 5.98 -4.56 4.56
N THR A 310 6.48 -4.75 5.77
CA THR A 310 7.91 -4.63 6.12
C THR A 310 8.35 -5.90 6.84
N ALA A 311 9.63 -6.01 7.19
CA ALA A 311 10.14 -7.07 8.05
C ALA A 311 10.74 -6.51 9.33
N PHE A 312 10.72 -7.27 10.41
CA PHE A 312 11.35 -6.92 11.68
C PHE A 312 12.21 -8.07 12.18
N ALA A 313 13.45 -7.77 12.56
CA ALA A 313 14.37 -8.74 13.16
C ALA A 313 15.38 -8.01 14.06
N ASP A 314 15.68 -8.60 15.22
CA ASP A 314 16.74 -8.14 16.12
C ASP A 314 16.71 -6.63 16.42
N GLY A 315 15.52 -6.07 16.64
CA GLY A 315 15.35 -4.64 16.96
C GLY A 315 15.37 -3.69 15.77
N ASN A 316 15.36 -4.20 14.53
CA ASN A 316 15.48 -3.40 13.32
C ASN A 316 14.35 -3.70 12.33
N THR A 317 13.80 -2.66 11.72
CA THR A 317 12.88 -2.78 10.58
C THR A 317 13.65 -2.85 9.28
N TYR A 318 13.19 -3.71 8.37
CA TYR A 318 13.75 -3.96 7.06
C TYR A 318 12.69 -3.70 6.00
N GLN A 319 13.10 -3.05 4.91
CA GLN A 319 12.27 -2.96 3.73
C GLN A 319 12.27 -4.30 3.01
N LEU A 320 11.07 -4.75 2.63
CA LEU A 320 10.92 -5.94 1.80
C LEU A 320 11.21 -5.58 0.35
N THR A 321 11.91 -6.46 -0.34
CA THR A 321 12.13 -6.37 -1.78
C THR A 321 11.38 -7.48 -2.49
N VAL A 322 10.78 -7.13 -3.63
CA VAL A 322 10.16 -8.08 -4.55
C VAL A 322 10.97 -8.03 -5.83
N PRO A 323 11.79 -9.05 -6.13
CA PRO A 323 12.51 -9.14 -7.39
C PRO A 323 11.52 -9.16 -8.58
N PRO A 324 11.99 -8.90 -9.81
CA PRO A 324 11.12 -9.02 -10.98
C PRO A 324 10.56 -10.45 -11.09
N VAL A 325 9.32 -10.57 -11.55
CA VAL A 325 8.73 -11.87 -11.89
C VAL A 325 9.45 -12.42 -13.13
N PRO A 326 9.80 -13.71 -13.17
CA PRO A 326 10.45 -14.28 -14.33
C PRO A 326 9.51 -14.24 -15.54
N PRO A 327 10.03 -14.17 -16.78
CA PRO A 327 9.20 -14.28 -17.97
C PRO A 327 8.37 -15.56 -17.96
N SER A 328 7.06 -15.44 -18.20
CA SER A 328 6.15 -16.58 -18.16
C SER A 328 6.49 -17.58 -19.28
N PRO A 329 6.71 -18.87 -18.97
CA PRO A 329 6.94 -19.89 -20.00
C PRO A 329 5.65 -20.12 -20.80
N PRO A 330 5.71 -20.65 -22.04
CA PRO A 330 4.50 -20.96 -22.80
C PRO A 330 3.51 -21.79 -21.97
N LEU A 331 2.24 -21.36 -21.96
CA LEU A 331 1.19 -22.00 -21.18
C LEU A 331 0.99 -23.46 -21.66
N PRO A 332 1.15 -24.47 -20.79
CA PRO A 332 0.88 -25.84 -21.19
C PRO A 332 -0.58 -26.03 -21.62
N PRO A 333 -0.85 -26.82 -22.67
CA PRO A 333 -2.20 -26.97 -23.24
C PRO A 333 -3.20 -27.56 -22.23
N THR A 334 -2.72 -28.37 -21.28
CA THR A 334 -3.54 -29.03 -20.25
C THR A 334 -3.47 -28.34 -18.89
N ALA A 335 -2.81 -27.18 -18.78
CA ALA A 335 -2.72 -26.49 -17.49
C ALA A 335 -4.10 -26.04 -17.02
N VAL A 336 -4.42 -26.20 -15.74
CA VAL A 336 -5.54 -25.46 -15.14
C VAL A 336 -5.13 -24.00 -15.07
N VAL A 337 -5.98 -23.12 -15.59
CA VAL A 337 -5.75 -21.68 -15.65
C VAL A 337 -6.82 -21.00 -14.81
N GLY A 338 -6.38 -20.26 -13.78
CA GLY A 338 -7.22 -19.31 -13.07
C GLY A 338 -7.24 -17.97 -13.80
N ILE A 339 -8.41 -17.37 -13.99
CA ILE A 339 -8.50 -15.95 -14.33
C ILE A 339 -8.42 -15.15 -13.04
N ALA A 340 -7.48 -14.22 -13.03
CA ALA A 340 -7.19 -13.37 -11.89
C ALA A 340 -7.67 -11.94 -12.12
N PHE A 341 -8.13 -11.27 -11.06
CA PHE A 341 -8.42 -9.84 -11.03
C PHE A 341 -7.76 -9.27 -9.77
N GLU A 342 -6.91 -8.25 -9.93
CA GLU A 342 -6.22 -7.61 -8.80
C GLU A 342 -5.48 -8.58 -7.84
N GLY A 343 -4.98 -9.69 -8.37
CA GLY A 343 -4.28 -10.71 -7.59
C GLY A 343 -5.18 -11.80 -6.99
N GLU A 344 -6.49 -11.74 -7.16
CA GLU A 344 -7.43 -12.80 -6.75
C GLU A 344 -7.87 -13.67 -7.92
N ILE A 345 -7.87 -15.00 -7.74
CA ILE A 345 -8.39 -15.98 -8.69
C ILE A 345 -9.90 -16.05 -8.55
N LEU A 346 -10.62 -15.54 -9.55
CA LEU A 346 -12.08 -15.49 -9.52
C LEU A 346 -12.73 -16.78 -10.00
N ALA A 347 -12.09 -17.45 -10.96
CA ALA A 347 -12.55 -18.71 -11.51
C ALA A 347 -11.42 -19.41 -12.27
N SER A 348 -11.53 -20.73 -12.42
CA SER A 348 -10.53 -21.54 -13.14
C SER A 348 -11.18 -22.39 -14.22
N THR A 349 -10.39 -22.69 -15.25
CA THR A 349 -10.75 -23.64 -16.33
C THR A 349 -10.81 -25.07 -15.80
N ASP A 350 -11.78 -25.86 -16.26
CA ASP A 350 -11.97 -27.26 -15.84
C ASP A 350 -11.82 -28.23 -17.04
N GLY A 351 -10.66 -28.20 -17.69
CA GLY A 351 -10.39 -29.02 -18.86
C GLY A 351 -10.97 -28.39 -20.12
N ASP A 352 -12.23 -28.69 -20.42
CA ASP A 352 -12.88 -28.29 -21.68
C ASP A 352 -13.75 -27.02 -21.54
N ASN A 353 -14.12 -26.61 -20.33
CA ASN A 353 -14.87 -25.36 -20.14
C ASN A 353 -13.98 -24.21 -19.66
N VAL A 354 -14.38 -23.02 -20.07
CA VAL A 354 -13.76 -21.77 -19.67
C VAL A 354 -14.74 -20.93 -18.86
N PRO A 355 -14.29 -20.27 -17.79
CA PRO A 355 -15.16 -19.47 -16.94
C PRO A 355 -15.72 -18.25 -17.68
N VAL A 356 -16.91 -17.86 -17.26
CA VAL A 356 -17.55 -16.61 -17.67
C VAL A 356 -17.59 -15.69 -16.46
N LEU A 357 -17.08 -14.47 -16.60
CA LEU A 357 -17.06 -13.48 -15.53
C LEU A 357 -17.96 -12.30 -15.89
N VAL A 358 -18.76 -11.84 -14.92
CA VAL A 358 -19.63 -10.67 -15.03
C VAL A 358 -19.28 -9.64 -13.96
N ASN A 359 -19.53 -8.35 -14.20
CA ASN A 359 -19.39 -7.35 -13.15
C ASN A 359 -20.54 -7.48 -12.15
N GLY A 360 -20.21 -7.69 -10.88
CA GLY A 360 -21.12 -7.61 -9.74
C GLY A 360 -21.00 -6.28 -8.99
N PRO A 361 -21.79 -6.09 -7.91
CA PRO A 361 -21.74 -4.87 -7.09
C PRO A 361 -20.38 -4.69 -6.38
N ASP A 362 -19.72 -5.79 -6.03
CA ASP A 362 -18.43 -5.81 -5.30
C ASP A 362 -17.25 -6.09 -6.23
N GLY A 363 -17.43 -5.94 -7.55
CA GLY A 363 -16.42 -6.26 -8.57
C GLY A 363 -16.75 -7.51 -9.39
N PRO A 364 -15.82 -7.95 -10.26
CA PRO A 364 -16.05 -9.09 -11.15
C PRO A 364 -16.22 -10.40 -10.37
N LYS A 365 -17.12 -11.26 -10.85
CA LYS A 365 -17.40 -12.57 -10.25
C LYS A 365 -17.68 -13.63 -11.31
N ALA A 366 -17.54 -14.90 -10.95
CA ALA A 366 -17.90 -16.01 -11.82
C ALA A 366 -19.42 -16.14 -12.03
N ASP A 367 -19.83 -16.36 -13.28
CA ASP A 367 -21.19 -16.61 -13.74
C ASP A 367 -21.25 -17.84 -14.67
N GLY A 368 -20.76 -18.97 -14.14
CA GLY A 368 -20.74 -20.24 -14.86
C GLY A 368 -19.57 -20.40 -15.84
N SER A 369 -19.75 -21.29 -16.81
CA SER A 369 -18.72 -21.66 -17.80
C SER A 369 -19.32 -21.91 -19.18
N LEU A 370 -18.45 -21.89 -20.19
CA LEU A 370 -18.76 -22.18 -21.59
C LEU A 370 -17.81 -23.25 -22.13
N ASP A 371 -18.31 -24.13 -23.00
CA ASP A 371 -17.48 -25.12 -23.70
C ASP A 371 -16.51 -24.41 -24.64
N ALA A 372 -15.20 -24.56 -24.40
CA ALA A 372 -14.17 -23.92 -25.19
C ALA A 372 -14.14 -24.41 -26.65
N ALA A 373 -14.63 -25.62 -26.94
CA ALA A 373 -14.67 -26.17 -28.29
C ALA A 373 -15.61 -25.40 -29.23
N GLU A 374 -16.62 -24.70 -28.68
CA GLU A 374 -17.53 -23.85 -29.46
C GLU A 374 -16.89 -22.51 -29.88
N TYR A 375 -15.74 -22.16 -29.28
CA TYR A 375 -15.08 -20.86 -29.45
C TYR A 375 -13.61 -21.01 -29.86
N PRO A 376 -13.31 -21.67 -31.00
CA PRO A 376 -11.95 -21.91 -31.44
C PRO A 376 -11.20 -20.60 -31.72
N TYR A 377 -9.90 -20.56 -31.47
CA TYR A 377 -9.13 -19.35 -31.76
C TYR A 377 -9.11 -19.02 -33.26
N THR A 378 -9.70 -17.88 -33.62
CA THR A 378 -9.76 -17.37 -35.00
C THR A 378 -8.91 -16.11 -35.23
N GLY A 379 -8.25 -15.62 -34.19
CA GLY A 379 -7.59 -14.30 -34.20
C GLY A 379 -8.53 -13.13 -33.92
N TYR A 380 -9.82 -13.40 -33.67
CA TYR A 380 -10.81 -12.41 -33.26
C TYR A 380 -11.47 -12.80 -31.93
N ALA A 381 -11.92 -11.80 -31.18
CA ALA A 381 -12.69 -12.03 -29.96
C ALA A 381 -14.13 -12.43 -30.31
N TYR A 382 -14.63 -13.43 -29.60
CA TYR A 382 -16.06 -13.75 -29.52
C TYR A 382 -16.72 -12.85 -28.51
N GLN A 383 -17.98 -12.49 -28.78
CA GLN A 383 -18.83 -11.76 -27.86
C GLN A 383 -19.98 -12.64 -27.41
N VAL A 384 -20.28 -12.60 -26.12
CA VAL A 384 -21.45 -13.25 -25.53
C VAL A 384 -22.15 -12.26 -24.60
N GLU A 385 -23.47 -12.38 -24.48
CA GLU A 385 -24.26 -11.58 -23.55
C GLU A 385 -24.68 -12.43 -22.35
N ARG A 386 -24.42 -11.91 -21.16
CA ARG A 386 -24.81 -12.48 -19.86
C ARG A 386 -25.21 -11.35 -18.92
N ASP A 387 -26.35 -11.48 -18.27
CA ASP A 387 -26.89 -10.46 -17.36
C ASP A 387 -26.89 -9.03 -17.93
N GLY A 388 -27.18 -8.90 -19.23
CA GLY A 388 -27.19 -7.61 -19.95
C GLY A 388 -25.80 -6.98 -20.16
N GLN A 389 -24.72 -7.72 -19.91
CA GLN A 389 -23.34 -7.31 -20.12
C GLN A 389 -22.75 -8.01 -21.34
N ILE A 390 -21.98 -7.27 -22.15
CA ILE A 390 -21.20 -7.84 -23.25
C ILE A 390 -19.84 -8.29 -22.74
N LEU A 391 -19.61 -9.59 -22.82
CA LEU A 391 -18.36 -10.24 -22.44
C LEU A 391 -17.58 -10.61 -23.70
N VAL A 392 -16.25 -10.53 -23.60
CA VAL A 392 -15.32 -10.83 -24.70
C VAL A 392 -14.43 -12.00 -24.33
N SER A 393 -14.12 -12.85 -25.33
CA SER A 393 -13.21 -13.97 -25.12
C SER A 393 -11.78 -13.49 -24.83
N ALA A 394 -11.20 -14.06 -23.78
CA ALA A 394 -9.88 -13.75 -23.24
C ALA A 394 -8.91 -14.91 -23.50
N TYR A 395 -7.69 -14.59 -23.94
CA TYR A 395 -6.71 -15.59 -24.36
C TYR A 395 -5.35 -15.43 -23.68
N VAL A 396 -4.67 -16.55 -23.46
CA VAL A 396 -3.23 -16.58 -23.21
C VAL A 396 -2.56 -17.25 -24.40
N GLY A 397 -1.81 -16.47 -25.19
CA GLY A 397 -1.36 -16.89 -26.51
C GLY A 397 -2.56 -17.16 -27.42
N THR A 398 -2.77 -18.42 -27.82
CA THR A 398 -3.93 -18.84 -28.63
C THR A 398 -4.96 -19.63 -27.83
N ARG A 399 -4.73 -19.87 -26.54
CA ARG A 399 -5.62 -20.67 -25.70
C ARG A 399 -6.68 -19.77 -25.08
N LEU A 400 -7.96 -20.11 -25.28
CA LEU A 400 -9.08 -19.46 -24.61
C LEU A 400 -9.01 -19.78 -23.11
N VAL A 401 -9.05 -18.75 -22.27
CA VAL A 401 -8.98 -18.90 -20.81
C VAL A 401 -10.25 -18.44 -20.10
N GLY A 402 -11.15 -17.72 -20.79
CA GLY A 402 -12.46 -17.32 -20.26
C GLY A 402 -13.13 -16.23 -21.08
N PHE A 403 -14.27 -15.78 -20.58
CA PHE A 403 -14.99 -14.60 -21.07
C PHE A 403 -15.06 -13.56 -19.96
N VAL A 404 -14.64 -12.33 -20.25
CA VAL A 404 -14.54 -11.26 -19.25
C VAL A 404 -15.32 -10.02 -19.70
N PRO A 405 -15.75 -9.15 -18.77
CA PRO A 405 -16.43 -7.90 -19.11
C PRO A 405 -15.53 -6.99 -19.95
N THR A 406 -16.05 -6.50 -21.07
CA THR A 406 -15.29 -5.68 -22.01
C THR A 406 -14.71 -4.41 -21.37
N SER A 407 -15.44 -3.82 -20.41
CA SER A 407 -15.03 -2.59 -19.70
C SER A 407 -13.77 -2.77 -18.86
N ASN A 408 -13.50 -3.98 -18.37
CA ASN A 408 -12.43 -4.26 -17.40
C ASN A 408 -11.38 -5.22 -17.98
N ALA A 409 -11.47 -5.56 -19.26
CA ALA A 409 -10.73 -6.69 -19.81
C ALA A 409 -9.20 -6.57 -19.69
N SER A 410 -8.66 -5.35 -19.64
CA SER A 410 -7.22 -5.09 -19.45
C SER A 410 -6.73 -5.27 -18.02
N GLN A 411 -7.63 -5.35 -17.04
CA GLN A 411 -7.30 -5.53 -15.61
C GLN A 411 -7.19 -7.01 -15.24
N PHE A 412 -7.68 -7.92 -16.10
CA PHE A 412 -7.59 -9.36 -15.85
C PHE A 412 -6.21 -9.91 -16.21
N GLY A 413 -5.72 -10.77 -15.33
CA GLY A 413 -4.59 -11.65 -15.58
C GLY A 413 -5.04 -13.11 -15.65
N ALA A 414 -4.10 -13.99 -15.96
CA ALA A 414 -4.27 -15.43 -15.82
C ALA A 414 -3.14 -16.00 -14.97
N PHE A 415 -3.42 -17.05 -14.19
CA PHE A 415 -2.43 -17.71 -13.35
C PHE A 415 -2.44 -19.20 -13.61
N ALA A 416 -1.25 -19.79 -13.79
CA ALA A 416 -1.09 -21.23 -13.93
C ALA A 416 0.32 -21.66 -13.51
N ASN A 417 0.41 -22.76 -12.74
CA ASN A 417 1.67 -23.41 -12.37
C ASN A 417 2.74 -22.46 -11.78
N GLY A 418 2.33 -21.47 -10.97
CA GLY A 418 3.25 -20.53 -10.35
C GLY A 418 3.67 -19.34 -11.22
N TYR A 419 2.99 -19.12 -12.35
CA TYR A 419 3.25 -17.99 -13.25
C TYR A 419 2.00 -17.19 -13.54
N THR A 420 2.13 -15.87 -13.49
CA THR A 420 1.15 -14.93 -14.04
C THR A 420 1.34 -14.78 -15.54
N TYR A 421 0.24 -14.69 -16.27
CA TYR A 421 0.17 -14.54 -17.71
C TYR A 421 -0.67 -13.32 -18.05
N ASN A 422 -0.22 -12.57 -19.06
CA ASN A 422 -1.04 -11.51 -19.63
C ASN A 422 -2.19 -12.12 -20.42
N VAL A 423 -3.39 -11.66 -20.11
CA VAL A 423 -4.58 -11.96 -20.91
C VAL A 423 -4.65 -10.98 -22.07
N VAL A 424 -4.90 -11.52 -23.26
CA VAL A 424 -5.05 -10.74 -24.49
C VAL A 424 -6.48 -10.87 -24.97
N ILE A 425 -7.07 -9.72 -25.30
CA ILE A 425 -8.36 -9.64 -25.99
C ILE A 425 -8.09 -9.26 -27.46
N PRO A 426 -8.27 -10.19 -28.41
CA PRO A 426 -8.17 -9.88 -29.82
C PRO A 426 -9.25 -8.85 -30.24
N PRO A 427 -9.09 -8.18 -31.39
CA PRO A 427 -10.16 -7.34 -31.91
C PRO A 427 -11.42 -8.16 -32.18
N VAL A 428 -12.58 -7.54 -32.03
CA VAL A 428 -13.85 -8.17 -32.41
C VAL A 428 -13.89 -8.33 -33.93
N ALA A 429 -14.44 -9.46 -34.41
CA ALA A 429 -14.56 -9.69 -35.85
C ALA A 429 -15.35 -8.55 -36.52
N PRO A 430 -14.89 -8.03 -37.66
CA PRO A 430 -15.62 -6.99 -38.37
C PRO A 430 -17.02 -7.52 -38.74
N ALA A 431 -18.04 -6.68 -38.51
CA ALA A 431 -19.39 -7.02 -38.92
C ALA A 431 -19.40 -7.36 -40.42
N PRO A 432 -20.16 -8.40 -40.84
CA PRO A 432 -20.35 -8.68 -42.25
C PRO A 432 -20.80 -7.40 -42.96
N PRO A 433 -20.29 -7.11 -44.18
CA PRO A 433 -20.74 -5.94 -44.91
C PRO A 433 -22.26 -5.99 -45.04
N LEU A 434 -22.91 -4.85 -44.78
CA LEU A 434 -24.36 -4.74 -44.93
C LEU A 434 -24.74 -5.20 -46.35
N PRO A 435 -25.82 -5.99 -46.49
CA PRO A 435 -26.31 -6.38 -47.81
C PRO A 435 -26.52 -5.14 -48.67
N PRO A 436 -26.16 -5.17 -49.97
CA PRO A 436 -26.41 -4.05 -50.87
C PRO A 436 -27.91 -3.67 -50.83
N GLY A 437 -28.22 -2.50 -50.25
CA GLY A 437 -29.59 -1.98 -50.17
C GLY A 437 -30.26 -2.01 -48.78
N ALA A 438 -29.59 -2.49 -47.72
CA ALA A 438 -30.05 -2.24 -46.36
C ALA A 438 -29.83 -0.74 -46.03
N LYS A 439 -30.92 0.03 -45.92
CA LYS A 439 -30.93 1.41 -45.45
C LYS A 439 -31.15 1.49 -43.96
#